data_AF-A0A935HM03-F1
#
_entry.id   AF-A0A935HM03-F1
#
_cell.length_a   1.000
_cell.length_b   1.000
_cell.length_c   1.000
_cell.angle_alpha   90.00
_cell.angle_beta   90.00
_cell.angle_gamma   90.00
#
_symmetry.space_group_name_H-M   'P 1'
#
loop_
_entity.id
_entity.type
_entity.pdbx_description
1 polymer ?
#
loop_
_entity_poly.entity_id
_entity_poly.type
_entity_poly.pdbx_seq_one_letter_code
_entity_poly.pdbx_strand_id
1 'polypeptide(L)' 'MLYSLFATCRLHNINPEHWLTHVFEKINSAKKQNLYQLLPQNYDANFKQQ' A
#
# COMPACT_ATOMS: atom_id res chain seq x y z
N MET A 1 14.74 3.85 -2.53
CA MET A 1 13.57 3.47 -3.33
C MET A 1 12.26 3.37 -2.54
N LEU A 2 12.27 3.18 -1.21
CA LEU A 2 11.04 3.34 -0.38
C LEU A 2 10.53 4.79 -0.33
N TYR A 3 11.44 5.77 -0.32
CA TYR A 3 11.07 7.20 -0.29
C TYR A 3 10.22 7.62 -1.50
N SER A 4 10.45 7.02 -2.67
CA SER A 4 9.63 7.24 -3.86
C SER A 4 8.20 6.73 -3.65
N LEU A 5 8.04 5.56 -3.02
CA LEU A 5 6.73 5.00 -2.68
C LEU A 5 6.01 5.87 -1.65
N PHE A 6 6.70 6.35 -0.62
CA PHE A 6 6.13 7.29 0.35
C PHE A 6 5.81 8.66 -0.26
N ALA A 7 6.58 9.11 -1.26
CA ALA A 7 6.24 10.30 -2.03
C ALA A 7 4.96 10.07 -2.85
N THR A 8 4.80 8.90 -3.47
CA THR A 8 3.55 8.50 -4.13
C THR A 8 2.40 8.42 -3.13
N CYS A 9 2.58 7.87 -1.92
CA CYS A 9 1.56 7.90 -0.88
C CYS A 9 1.11 9.34 -0.60
N ARG A 10 2.06 10.27 -0.41
CA ARG A 10 1.76 11.69 -0.19
C ARG A 10 1.04 12.35 -1.37
N LEU A 11 1.45 12.06 -2.60
CA LEU A 11 0.79 12.57 -3.82
C LEU A 11 -0.67 12.10 -3.92
N HIS A 12 -0.94 10.86 -3.51
CA HIS A 12 -2.29 10.28 -3.51
C HIS A 12 -3.07 10.55 -2.21
N ASN A 13 -2.56 11.39 -1.29
CA ASN A 13 -3.14 11.65 0.04
C ASN A 13 -3.38 10.37 0.88
N ILE A 14 -2.53 9.38 0.69
CA ILE A 14 -2.55 8.12 1.44
C ILE A 14 -1.62 8.26 2.64
N ASN A 15 -2.08 7.84 3.82
CA ASN A 15 -1.22 7.77 4.98
C ASN A 15 -0.17 6.65 4.78
N PRO A 16 1.13 6.98 4.67
CA PRO A 16 2.17 5.99 4.41
C PRO A 16 2.28 4.94 5.52
N GLU A 17 1.95 5.27 6.76
CA GLU A 17 1.96 4.31 7.88
C GLU A 17 0.87 3.25 7.72
N HIS A 18 -0.37 3.67 7.43
CA HIS A 18 -1.49 2.74 7.19
C HIS A 18 -1.24 1.86 5.96
N TRP A 19 -0.74 2.45 4.87
CA TRP A 19 -0.38 1.70 3.68
C TRP A 19 0.71 0.66 3.99
N LEU A 20 1.75 1.04 4.74
CA LEU A 20 2.86 0.16 5.05
C LEU A 20 2.42 -1.01 5.94
N THR A 21 1.59 -0.75 6.95
CA THR A 21 0.99 -1.80 7.79
C THR A 21 0.17 -2.77 6.94
N HIS A 22 -0.69 -2.24 6.06
CA HIS A 22 -1.48 -3.07 5.14
C HIS A 22 -0.61 -3.92 4.20
N VAL A 23 0.48 -3.35 3.69
CA VAL A 23 1.47 -4.07 2.89
C VAL A 23 2.08 -5.21 3.70
N PHE A 24 2.52 -4.97 4.94
CA PHE A 24 3.09 -6.02 5.79
C PHE A 24 2.09 -7.12 6.18
N GLU A 25 0.82 -6.80 6.38
CA GLU A 25 -0.21 -7.81 6.63
C GLU A 25 -0.49 -8.65 5.38
N LYS A 26 -0.63 -7.99 4.22
CA LYS A 26 -1.00 -8.66 2.97
C LYS A 26 0.18 -9.33 2.28
N ILE A 27 1.41 -8.87 2.44
CA ILE A 27 2.59 -9.42 1.74
C ILE A 27 2.86 -10.86 2.13
N ASN A 28 2.54 -11.24 3.38
CA ASN A 28 2.67 -12.62 3.85
C ASN A 28 1.64 -13.55 3.20
N SER A 29 0.45 -13.04 2.85
CA SER A 29 -0.62 -13.82 2.20
C SER A 29 -0.69 -13.65 0.68
N ALA A 30 -0.09 -12.59 0.14
CA ALA A 30 -0.12 -12.27 -1.27
C ALA A 30 0.90 -13.11 -2.03
N LYS A 31 0.44 -13.79 -3.09
CA LYS A 31 1.34 -14.42 -4.06
C LYS A 31 2.18 -13.32 -4.74
N LYS A 32 3.40 -13.64 -5.18
CA LYS A 32 4.30 -12.68 -5.87
C LYS A 32 3.61 -11.95 -7.04
N GLN A 33 2.66 -12.63 -7.69
CA GLN A 33 1.83 -12.10 -8.77
C GLN A 33 0.84 -11.01 -8.33
N ASN A 34 0.63 -10.78 -7.04
CA ASN A 34 -0.30 -9.77 -6.53
C ASN A 34 0.43 -8.64 -5.80
N LEU A 35 1.78 -8.65 -5.77
CA LEU A 35 2.58 -7.61 -5.14
C LEU A 35 2.34 -6.22 -5.74
N TYR A 36 2.07 -6.14 -7.06
CA TYR A 36 1.75 -4.86 -7.70
C TYR A 36 0.45 -4.24 -7.17
N GLN A 37 -0.48 -5.04 -6.62
CA GLN A 37 -1.71 -4.53 -5.99
C GLN A 37 -1.43 -3.85 -4.65
N LEU A 38 -0.28 -4.14 -4.02
CA LEU A 38 0.16 -3.50 -2.77
C LEU A 38 0.91 -2.19 -3.01
N LEU A 39 1.08 -1.77 -4.26
CA LEU A 39 1.66 -0.47 -4.58
C LEU A 39 0.75 0.66 -4.08
N PRO A 40 1.33 1.78 -3.62
CA PRO A 40 0.55 2.88 -3.06
C PRO A 40 -0.41 3.51 -4.07
N GLN A 41 -0.10 3.44 -5.36
CA GLN A 41 -1.00 3.87 -6.44
C GLN A 41 -2.30 3.05 -6.55
N ASN A 42 -2.28 1.80 -6.08
CA ASN A 42 -3.42 0.87 -6.11
C ASN A 42 -4.09 0.75 -4.72
N TYR A 43 -3.57 1.46 -3.72
CA TYR A 43 -4.12 1.46 -2.38
C TYR A 43 -5.29 2.44 -2.31
N ASP A 44 -6.51 1.89 -2.37
CA ASP A 44 -7.72 2.69 -2.20
C ASP A 44 -7.91 2.99 -0.70
N ALA A 45 -7.86 4.27 -0.33
CA ALA A 45 -8.08 4.70 1.05
C ALA A 45 -9.49 4.38 1.58
N ASN A 46 -10.40 3.89 0.71
CA ASN A 46 -11.68 3.29 1.08
C ASN A 46 -11.59 1.83 1.52
N PHE A 47 -10.41 1.34 1.92
CA PHE A 47 -10.27 0.07 2.64
C PHE A 47 -10.88 0.19 4.06
N LYS A 48 -12.18 0.49 4.14
CA LYS A 48 -13.02 0.14 5.28
C LYS A 48 -12.96 -1.38 5.35
N GLN A 49 -12.16 -1.90 6.27
CA GLN A 49 -12.33 -3.25 6.76
C GLN A 49 -13.75 -3.32 7.35
N GLN A 50 -14.67 -3.93 6.60
CA GLN A 50 -15.93 -4.44 7.15
C GLN A 50 -15.64 -5.63 8.04
#